data_AF-A0A5J4DST0-F1
#
_entry.id   AF-A0A5J4DST0-F1
#
_cell.length_a   1.000
_cell.length_b   1.000
_cell.length_c   1.000
_cell.angle_alpha   90.00
_cell.angle_beta   90.00
_cell.angle_gamma   90.00
#
_symmetry.space_group_name_H-M   'P 1'
#
loop_
_entity.id
_entity.type
_entity.pdbx_description
1 polymer ?
#
loop_
_entity_poly.entity_id
_entity_poly.type
_entity_poly.pdbx_seq_one_letter_code
_entity_poly.pdbx_strand_id
1 'polypeptide(L)'
;MIVMKKCTNGARVESYLVEILQAQLTKQGFSLGRIDAEYGGRTEQAVAAWQQAHGRETTGATTAEDWEGITGLMAPSLFDRLLHLVAQYEGTGMTGAVGNFDGAYLTFGLIGFTLKHDLPNLLQDIEQEIPDKAREAFSAARWEQLLQVAGSSMSVRGAFGDSVSLGRRKYKLAASWAKSFERLGSLREVQKLQIKRAFDKYMLRIALPNAKELDARDSLDMAVLYDTAIQNGGLSERKRVAIHRHLATSPNATGLARRKLWAHGIADGSSKRYHDDVLRRKMTMATGRGTVHGTKLDLACWGLSSFRINIDQLANEHFTIMPEDTIDETLVLAAPVASPVVITNIDWREEVTVPVDLNGNLRAVNNGVMVKAFGNPRGSYDQKCRPPTDTRFKSMCAFNVSVDGFSFGLWGLNKAVQSLQKLMVDIKSEKPEIFAIIGHMGMGCCRHQRNSSSKISNHSWGSAIDLTVDGKLDVRGNGVIQRGVLEIAPIFHKHLWYSGATFRKEDSMHMEISRDWIEAHFPDINIGSSDVSVFLSVGDAGNSVRELQRLLNAKGATLRVDGDFGPATLVAVKAFQAQAGLVVDGIVGKKTIKVLKA
;
A
#
# COMPACT_ATOMS: atom_id res chain seq x y z
N MET A 1 -12.21 -27.16 17.84
CA MET A 1 -11.41 -25.92 17.94
C MET A 1 -11.32 -25.30 16.55
N ILE A 2 -11.59 -23.99 16.40
CA ILE A 2 -11.38 -23.28 15.12
C ILE A 2 -9.87 -23.18 14.86
N VAL A 3 -9.43 -23.57 13.67
CA VAL A 3 -8.04 -23.41 13.22
C VAL A 3 -7.88 -22.18 12.32
N MET A 4 -8.90 -21.83 11.55
CA MET A 4 -8.92 -20.60 10.75
C MET A 4 -10.33 -20.19 10.34
N LYS A 5 -10.54 -18.90 10.09
CA LYS A 5 -11.78 -18.34 9.56
C LYS A 5 -11.52 -16.98 8.92
N LYS A 6 -12.47 -16.51 8.12
CA LYS A 6 -12.46 -15.15 7.57
C LYS A 6 -12.52 -14.10 8.69
N CYS A 7 -11.76 -13.02 8.54
CA CYS A 7 -11.87 -11.88 9.44
C CYS A 7 -12.94 -10.88 9.01
N THR A 8 -13.68 -10.36 9.99
CA THR A 8 -14.74 -9.36 9.78
C THR A 8 -14.23 -7.92 9.82
N ASN A 9 -12.99 -7.70 10.29
CA ASN A 9 -12.39 -6.37 10.47
C ASN A 9 -11.55 -5.90 9.25
N GLY A 10 -11.59 -6.64 8.14
CA GLY A 10 -10.82 -6.37 6.92
C GLY A 10 -9.39 -6.88 6.93
N ALA A 11 -8.94 -7.57 8.00
CA ALA A 11 -7.69 -8.32 7.94
C ALA A 11 -7.84 -9.45 6.91
N ARG A 12 -6.81 -9.68 6.10
CA ARG A 12 -6.78 -10.83 5.21
C ARG A 12 -6.07 -11.96 5.93
N VAL A 13 -6.57 -13.18 5.85
CA VAL A 13 -5.88 -14.37 6.33
C VAL A 13 -5.26 -15.02 5.11
N GLU A 14 -4.02 -14.65 4.80
CA GLU A 14 -3.30 -15.11 3.62
C GLU A 14 -2.19 -16.08 4.03
N SER A 15 -2.22 -17.33 3.54
CA SER A 15 -1.17 -18.30 3.86
C SER A 15 -1.18 -19.58 3.01
N TYR A 16 -0.08 -20.33 3.06
CA TYR A 16 0.03 -21.65 2.43
C TYR A 16 -0.96 -22.68 2.98
N LEU A 17 -1.45 -22.53 4.22
CA LEU A 17 -2.46 -23.46 4.76
C LEU A 17 -3.81 -23.20 4.10
N VAL A 18 -4.14 -21.94 3.83
CA VAL A 18 -5.35 -21.60 3.09
C VAL A 18 -5.23 -22.12 1.65
N GLU A 19 -4.04 -22.04 1.05
CA GLU A 19 -3.77 -22.63 -0.26
C GLU A 19 -4.04 -24.15 -0.28
N ILE A 20 -3.53 -24.91 0.71
CA ILE A 20 -3.85 -26.35 0.87
C ILE A 20 -5.36 -26.57 0.98
N LEU A 21 -6.02 -25.80 1.86
CA LEU A 21 -7.45 -25.94 2.10
C LEU A 21 -8.27 -25.70 0.83
N GLN A 22 -7.97 -24.62 0.11
CA GLN A 22 -8.64 -24.26 -1.14
C GLN A 22 -8.41 -25.31 -2.23
N ALA A 23 -7.18 -25.82 -2.36
CA ALA A 23 -6.85 -26.85 -3.33
C ALA A 23 -7.63 -28.14 -3.06
N GLN A 24 -7.72 -28.57 -1.80
CA GLN A 24 -8.43 -29.78 -1.44
C GLN A 24 -9.96 -29.65 -1.53
N LEU A 25 -10.52 -28.50 -1.15
CA LEU A 25 -11.94 -28.21 -1.39
C LEU A 25 -12.28 -28.29 -2.88
N THR A 26 -11.43 -27.70 -3.73
CA THR A 26 -11.61 -27.75 -5.20
C THR A 26 -11.55 -29.19 -5.72
N LYS A 27 -10.58 -29.98 -5.24
CA LYS A 27 -10.45 -31.41 -5.59
C LYS A 27 -11.68 -32.24 -5.18
N GLN A 28 -12.32 -31.89 -4.08
CA GLN A 28 -13.56 -32.52 -3.61
C GLN A 28 -14.83 -31.98 -4.31
N GLY A 29 -14.70 -31.07 -5.28
CA GLY A 29 -15.83 -30.53 -6.06
C GLY A 29 -16.46 -29.25 -5.49
N PHE A 30 -15.92 -28.70 -4.40
CA PHE A 30 -16.36 -27.42 -3.82
C PHE A 30 -15.59 -26.27 -4.49
N SER A 31 -15.97 -25.93 -5.72
CA SER A 31 -15.22 -24.99 -6.57
C SER A 31 -15.19 -23.58 -5.99
N LEU A 32 -13.98 -23.04 -5.86
CA LEU A 32 -13.69 -21.69 -5.38
C LEU A 32 -13.39 -20.70 -6.53
N GLY A 33 -13.33 -21.18 -7.77
CA GLY A 33 -12.59 -20.50 -8.84
C GLY A 33 -11.09 -20.63 -8.62
N ARG A 34 -10.31 -19.56 -8.88
CA ARG A 34 -8.85 -19.59 -8.69
C ARG A 34 -8.46 -19.51 -7.21
N ILE A 35 -7.46 -20.30 -6.81
CA ILE A 35 -6.83 -20.32 -5.49
C ILE A 35 -6.01 -19.05 -5.29
N ASP A 36 -6.35 -18.24 -4.28
CA ASP A 36 -5.69 -16.96 -3.95
C ASP A 36 -4.91 -17.02 -2.62
N ALA A 37 -4.93 -18.17 -1.95
CA ALA A 37 -4.38 -18.36 -0.61
C ALA A 37 -4.98 -17.42 0.46
N GLU A 38 -6.11 -16.76 0.19
CA GLU A 38 -6.82 -15.89 1.13
C GLU A 38 -8.05 -16.59 1.70
N TYR A 39 -8.22 -16.57 3.03
CA TYR A 39 -9.45 -17.02 3.67
C TYR A 39 -10.51 -15.91 3.57
N GLY A 40 -10.90 -15.60 2.33
CA GLY A 40 -11.90 -14.61 1.98
C GLY A 40 -13.32 -15.19 1.96
N GLY A 41 -14.26 -14.43 1.38
CA GLY A 41 -15.66 -14.86 1.26
C GLY A 41 -15.85 -16.14 0.44
N ARG A 42 -15.02 -16.37 -0.58
CA ARG A 42 -15.08 -17.60 -1.40
C ARG A 42 -14.71 -18.82 -0.57
N THR A 43 -13.61 -18.74 0.19
CA THR A 43 -13.15 -19.81 1.08
C THR A 43 -14.16 -20.12 2.17
N GLU A 44 -14.70 -19.09 2.82
CA GLU A 44 -15.78 -19.22 3.82
C GLU A 44 -17.00 -19.95 3.26
N GLN A 45 -17.46 -19.59 2.06
CA GLN A 45 -18.59 -20.22 1.39
C GLN A 45 -18.31 -21.68 1.01
N ALA A 46 -17.12 -21.98 0.50
CA ALA A 46 -16.75 -23.35 0.12
C ALA A 46 -16.63 -24.27 1.34
N VAL A 47 -16.05 -23.79 2.45
CA VAL A 47 -16.01 -24.52 3.71
C VAL A 47 -17.41 -24.74 4.26
N ALA A 48 -18.28 -23.73 4.22
CA ALA A 48 -19.68 -23.87 4.64
C ALA A 48 -20.43 -24.91 3.79
N ALA A 49 -20.25 -24.90 2.46
CA ALA A 49 -20.84 -25.89 1.57
C ALA A 49 -20.32 -27.30 1.86
N TRP A 50 -19.02 -27.45 2.13
CA TRP A 50 -18.43 -28.72 2.55
C TRP A 50 -19.01 -29.20 3.87
N GLN A 51 -19.11 -28.33 4.88
CA GLN A 51 -19.71 -28.65 6.19
C GLN A 51 -21.15 -29.13 6.02
N GLN A 52 -21.96 -28.42 5.23
CA GLN A 52 -23.34 -28.78 4.95
C GLN A 52 -23.45 -30.17 4.29
N ALA A 53 -22.63 -30.44 3.28
CA ALA A 53 -22.62 -31.73 2.57
C ALA A 53 -22.24 -32.91 3.47
N HIS A 54 -21.49 -32.67 4.55
CA HIS A 54 -21.04 -33.67 5.51
C HIS A 54 -21.84 -33.67 6.82
N GLY A 55 -23.00 -33.01 6.87
CA GLY A 55 -23.88 -33.00 8.03
C GLY A 55 -23.30 -32.28 9.26
N ARG A 56 -22.37 -31.34 9.06
CA ARG A 56 -21.71 -30.54 10.10
C ARG A 56 -22.38 -29.18 10.24
N GLU A 57 -22.12 -28.51 11.37
CA GLU A 57 -22.58 -27.13 11.60
C GLU A 57 -22.00 -26.19 10.53
N THR A 58 -22.88 -25.51 9.79
CA THR A 58 -22.52 -24.65 8.66
C THR A 58 -22.08 -23.27 9.13
N THR A 59 -20.82 -23.15 9.54
CA THR A 59 -20.26 -21.91 10.09
C THR A 59 -19.36 -21.16 9.09
N GLY A 60 -18.80 -21.86 8.10
CA GLY A 60 -17.78 -21.32 7.20
C GLY A 60 -16.41 -21.09 7.87
N ALA A 61 -16.28 -21.36 9.17
CA ALA A 61 -15.02 -21.41 9.89
C ALA A 61 -14.49 -22.86 9.88
N THR A 62 -13.21 -23.04 9.58
CA THR A 62 -12.59 -24.36 9.59
C THR A 62 -12.23 -24.75 11.02
N THR A 63 -12.84 -25.82 11.52
CA THR A 63 -12.39 -26.49 12.74
C THR A 63 -11.25 -27.49 12.45
N ALA A 64 -10.59 -27.99 13.50
CA ALA A 64 -9.57 -29.04 13.35
C ALA A 64 -10.11 -30.29 12.62
N GLU A 65 -11.33 -30.71 12.94
CA GLU A 65 -11.98 -31.85 12.28
C GLU A 65 -12.38 -31.54 10.83
N ASP A 66 -12.81 -30.31 10.55
CA ASP A 66 -13.10 -29.89 9.17
C ASP A 66 -11.82 -29.88 8.35
N TRP A 67 -10.72 -29.37 8.91
CA TRP A 67 -9.41 -29.40 8.25
C TRP A 67 -8.98 -30.83 7.92
N GLU A 68 -9.04 -31.74 8.89
CA GLU A 68 -8.68 -33.14 8.70
C GLU A 68 -9.58 -33.83 7.67
N GLY A 69 -10.89 -33.56 7.70
CA GLY A 69 -11.84 -34.10 6.73
C GLY A 69 -11.67 -33.53 5.32
N ILE A 70 -11.31 -32.25 5.18
CA ILE A 70 -11.08 -31.61 3.89
C ILE A 70 -9.74 -32.02 3.30
N THR A 71 -8.68 -32.00 4.12
CA THR A 71 -7.30 -32.10 3.62
C THR A 71 -6.71 -33.50 3.75
N GLY A 72 -7.25 -34.33 4.63
CA GLY A 72 -6.62 -35.61 5.01
C GLY A 72 -5.33 -35.44 5.83
N LEU A 73 -4.95 -34.20 6.20
CA LEU A 73 -3.76 -33.88 6.96
C LEU A 73 -4.14 -33.60 8.41
N MET A 74 -3.21 -33.86 9.34
CA MET A 74 -3.36 -33.43 10.73
C MET A 74 -3.64 -31.93 10.81
N ALA A 75 -4.54 -31.54 11.71
CA ALA A 75 -4.90 -30.13 11.89
C ALA A 75 -3.66 -29.26 12.17
N PRO A 76 -3.61 -27.99 11.70
CA PRO A 76 -2.48 -27.12 11.91
C PRO A 76 -2.16 -26.95 13.39
N SER A 77 -0.90 -27.13 13.75
CA SER A 77 -0.43 -27.05 15.14
C SER A 77 -0.54 -25.62 15.70
N LEU A 78 -0.22 -25.42 16.98
CA LEU A 78 -0.10 -24.06 17.49
C LEU A 78 1.04 -23.32 16.76
N PHE A 79 2.17 -23.99 16.56
CA PHE A 79 3.27 -23.44 15.79
C PHE A 79 2.84 -22.98 14.39
N ASP A 80 2.12 -23.82 13.62
CA ASP A 80 1.68 -23.46 12.28
C ASP A 80 0.86 -22.16 12.32
N ARG A 81 -0.13 -22.06 13.22
CA ARG A 81 -0.99 -20.87 13.36
C ARG A 81 -0.21 -19.62 13.77
N LEU A 82 0.81 -19.76 14.63
CA LEU A 82 1.68 -18.67 15.04
C LEU A 82 2.61 -18.18 13.91
N LEU A 83 3.21 -19.13 13.19
CA LEU A 83 4.07 -18.84 12.03
C LEU A 83 3.28 -18.07 10.97
N HIS A 84 2.04 -18.47 10.73
CA HIS A 84 1.15 -17.85 9.75
C HIS A 84 0.83 -16.41 10.07
N LEU A 85 0.47 -16.14 11.33
CA LEU A 85 0.21 -14.79 11.80
C LEU A 85 1.43 -13.90 11.60
N VAL A 86 2.62 -14.36 12.01
CA VAL A 86 3.85 -13.56 11.97
C VAL A 86 4.34 -13.34 10.54
N ALA A 87 4.22 -14.35 9.67
CA ALA A 87 4.61 -14.28 8.27
C ALA A 87 3.91 -13.15 7.49
N GLN A 88 2.69 -12.76 7.89
CA GLN A 88 1.95 -11.69 7.23
C GLN A 88 2.64 -10.33 7.24
N TYR A 89 3.47 -10.08 8.25
CA TYR A 89 4.04 -8.75 8.47
C TYR A 89 5.55 -8.75 8.70
N GLU A 90 6.19 -9.93 8.78
CA GLU A 90 7.65 -10.07 8.81
C GLU A 90 8.24 -10.52 7.47
N GLY A 91 7.48 -11.31 6.69
CA GLY A 91 8.01 -12.00 5.52
C GLY A 91 7.74 -11.31 4.20
N THR A 92 8.22 -11.97 3.15
CA THR A 92 7.94 -11.64 1.74
C THR A 92 7.15 -12.75 1.06
N GLY A 93 6.43 -13.56 1.84
CA GLY A 93 5.83 -14.82 1.40
C GLY A 93 6.88 -15.91 1.15
N MET A 94 6.47 -17.08 0.66
CA MET A 94 7.39 -18.21 0.42
C MET A 94 8.42 -17.94 -0.69
N THR A 95 8.06 -17.09 -1.66
CA THR A 95 8.79 -16.88 -2.92
C THR A 95 9.47 -15.52 -3.03
N GLY A 96 8.97 -14.52 -2.31
CA GLY A 96 9.45 -13.15 -2.47
C GLY A 96 10.83 -12.93 -1.89
N ALA A 97 11.60 -12.06 -2.53
CA ALA A 97 12.86 -11.52 -2.03
C ALA A 97 12.95 -10.02 -2.25
N VAL A 98 13.57 -9.31 -1.30
CA VAL A 98 13.74 -7.85 -1.31
C VAL A 98 15.20 -7.47 -1.02
N GLY A 99 15.59 -6.28 -1.48
CA GLY A 99 16.95 -5.77 -1.40
C GLY A 99 17.32 -5.13 -0.05
N ASN A 100 18.45 -4.43 -0.02
CA ASN A 100 19.07 -3.82 1.16
C ASN A 100 18.49 -2.44 1.53
N PHE A 101 17.23 -2.39 1.95
CA PHE A 101 16.59 -1.11 2.32
C PHE A 101 16.79 -0.71 3.79
N ASP A 102 17.11 -1.66 4.66
CA ASP A 102 17.19 -1.51 6.12
C ASP A 102 18.54 -1.96 6.71
N GLY A 103 19.50 -2.37 5.86
CA GLY A 103 20.77 -2.92 6.30
C GLY A 103 20.75 -4.42 6.56
N ALA A 104 19.70 -5.14 6.16
CA ALA A 104 19.63 -6.61 6.17
C ALA A 104 20.28 -7.28 4.93
N TYR A 105 20.76 -6.47 3.98
CA TYR A 105 21.43 -6.84 2.72
C TYR A 105 20.51 -7.46 1.67
N LEU A 106 19.83 -8.53 2.01
CA LEU A 106 18.82 -9.18 1.18
C LEU A 106 17.93 -9.99 2.11
N THR A 107 16.61 -9.93 1.89
CA THR A 107 15.64 -10.64 2.71
C THR A 107 14.81 -11.55 1.81
N PHE A 108 14.67 -12.82 2.16
CA PHE A 108 13.96 -13.84 1.37
C PHE A 108 13.03 -14.66 2.26
N GLY A 109 11.84 -14.98 1.75
CA GLY A 109 11.04 -16.07 2.27
C GLY A 109 10.09 -15.72 3.44
N LEU A 110 9.50 -16.79 3.97
CA LEU A 110 8.29 -16.82 4.82
C LEU A 110 8.31 -15.86 6.00
N ILE A 111 9.46 -15.75 6.67
CA ILE A 111 9.66 -14.89 7.85
C ILE A 111 10.75 -13.84 7.61
N GLY A 112 11.15 -13.65 6.36
CA GLY A 112 12.19 -12.70 5.99
C GLY A 112 13.58 -13.14 6.44
N PHE A 113 14.07 -14.28 5.94
CA PHE A 113 15.46 -14.71 6.16
C PHE A 113 16.42 -13.69 5.53
N THR A 114 17.27 -13.10 6.36
CA THR A 114 18.20 -12.03 5.99
C THR A 114 19.57 -12.59 5.65
N LEU A 115 20.19 -12.10 4.57
CA LEU A 115 21.57 -12.42 4.19
C LEU A 115 22.58 -12.02 5.28
N LYS A 116 22.22 -11.04 6.10
CA LYS A 116 23.01 -10.64 7.26
C LYS A 116 23.11 -11.73 8.34
N HIS A 117 22.05 -12.50 8.58
CA HIS A 117 21.99 -13.38 9.74
C HIS A 117 21.63 -14.84 9.42
N ASP A 118 20.45 -15.10 8.88
CA ASP A 118 19.82 -16.42 8.88
C ASP A 118 19.63 -17.05 7.50
N LEU A 119 19.56 -16.25 6.43
CA LEU A 119 19.55 -16.76 5.06
C LEU A 119 20.77 -17.63 4.72
N PRO A 120 22.02 -17.31 5.14
CA PRO A 120 23.18 -18.14 4.80
C PRO A 120 23.02 -19.61 5.19
N ASN A 121 22.45 -19.86 6.36
CA ASN A 121 22.24 -21.21 6.84
C ASN A 121 21.08 -21.88 6.08
N LEU A 122 20.01 -21.15 5.71
CA LEU A 122 18.94 -21.69 4.87
C LEU A 122 19.48 -22.11 3.51
N LEU A 123 20.35 -21.30 2.89
CA LEU A 123 20.99 -21.64 1.62
C LEU A 123 21.89 -22.88 1.74
N GLN A 124 22.55 -23.06 2.89
CA GLN A 124 23.35 -24.26 3.17
C GLN A 124 22.47 -25.51 3.31
N ASP A 125 21.33 -25.43 4.01
CA ASP A 125 20.39 -26.55 4.10
C ASP A 125 19.87 -26.93 2.70
N ILE A 126 19.54 -25.93 1.87
CA ILE A 126 19.10 -26.13 0.49
C ILE A 126 20.20 -26.80 -0.36
N GLU A 127 21.46 -26.37 -0.24
CA GLU A 127 22.58 -26.99 -0.96
C GLU A 127 22.82 -28.43 -0.50
N GLN A 128 22.55 -28.75 0.76
CA GLN A 128 22.70 -30.11 1.29
C GLN A 128 21.57 -31.04 0.84
N GLU A 129 20.32 -30.54 0.78
CA GLU A 129 19.15 -31.37 0.50
C GLU A 129 18.80 -31.46 -1.00
N ILE A 130 18.91 -30.36 -1.75
CA ILE A 130 18.42 -30.25 -3.13
C ILE A 130 19.36 -29.44 -4.06
N PRO A 131 20.67 -29.77 -4.12
CA PRO A 131 21.67 -28.98 -4.84
C PRO A 131 21.36 -28.76 -6.33
N ASP A 132 20.79 -29.75 -7.01
CA ASP A 132 20.51 -29.66 -8.44
C ASP A 132 19.34 -28.71 -8.74
N LYS A 133 18.23 -28.83 -7.99
CA LYS A 133 17.06 -27.95 -8.12
C LYS A 133 17.40 -26.49 -7.79
N ALA A 134 18.29 -26.28 -6.81
CA ALA A 134 18.76 -24.93 -6.48
C ALA A 134 19.57 -24.30 -7.63
N ARG A 135 20.44 -25.10 -8.28
CA ARG A 135 21.18 -24.68 -9.47
C ARG A 135 20.26 -24.46 -10.66
N GLU A 136 19.20 -25.23 -10.85
CA GLU A 136 18.19 -24.98 -11.88
C GLU A 136 17.45 -23.65 -11.64
N ALA A 137 17.09 -23.37 -10.38
CA ALA A 137 16.41 -22.12 -10.01
C ALA A 137 17.29 -20.88 -10.26
N PHE A 138 18.60 -20.95 -9.99
CA PHE A 138 19.51 -19.79 -10.05
C PHE A 138 20.45 -19.77 -11.26
N SER A 139 20.65 -20.86 -11.99
CA SER A 139 21.88 -21.25 -12.72
C SER A 139 23.03 -21.63 -11.77
N ALA A 140 23.86 -22.59 -12.17
CA ALA A 140 24.98 -23.08 -11.35
C ALA A 140 25.92 -21.96 -10.89
N ALA A 141 26.39 -21.11 -11.81
CA ALA A 141 27.30 -20.01 -11.49
C ALA A 141 26.72 -19.00 -10.49
N ARG A 142 25.43 -18.67 -10.60
CA ARG A 142 24.77 -17.71 -9.70
C ARG A 142 24.50 -18.32 -8.33
N TRP A 143 24.15 -19.61 -8.28
CA TRP A 143 23.98 -20.34 -7.03
C TRP A 143 25.29 -20.42 -6.26
N GLU A 144 26.39 -20.79 -6.93
CA GLU A 144 27.73 -20.80 -6.34
C GLU A 144 28.17 -19.42 -5.85
N GLN A 145 27.92 -18.36 -6.64
CA GLN A 145 28.17 -16.99 -6.22
C GLN A 145 27.41 -16.65 -4.93
N LEU A 146 26.13 -17.02 -4.85
CA LEU A 146 25.29 -16.73 -3.68
C LEU A 146 25.80 -17.48 -2.44
N LEU A 147 26.16 -18.76 -2.58
CA LEU A 147 26.75 -19.55 -1.49
C LEU A 147 28.10 -18.98 -1.03
N GLN A 148 28.96 -18.58 -1.95
CA GLN A 148 30.25 -17.95 -1.63
C GLN A 148 30.05 -16.66 -0.85
N VAL A 149 29.11 -15.80 -1.28
CA VAL A 149 28.75 -14.58 -0.56
C VAL A 149 28.17 -14.93 0.82
N ALA A 150 27.27 -15.91 0.90
CA ALA A 150 26.67 -16.34 2.16
C ALA A 150 27.73 -16.82 3.18
N GLY A 151 28.80 -17.48 2.73
CA GLY A 151 29.93 -17.90 3.57
C GLY A 151 30.93 -16.80 3.92
N SER A 152 30.84 -15.63 3.27
CA SER A 152 31.82 -14.54 3.40
C SER A 152 31.57 -13.62 4.61
N SER A 153 32.41 -12.60 4.78
CA SER A 153 32.28 -11.59 5.85
C SER A 153 31.05 -10.70 5.68
N MET A 154 30.60 -10.05 6.77
CA MET A 154 29.46 -9.12 6.73
C MET A 154 29.64 -7.97 5.72
N SER A 155 30.88 -7.52 5.50
CA SER A 155 31.19 -6.47 4.53
C SER A 155 30.92 -6.93 3.10
N VAL A 156 31.37 -8.15 2.75
CA VAL A 156 31.15 -8.74 1.42
C VAL A 156 29.66 -9.02 1.19
N ARG A 157 28.95 -9.56 2.19
CA ARG A 157 27.49 -9.75 2.13
C ARG A 157 26.75 -8.44 1.93
N GLY A 158 27.16 -7.38 2.62
CA GLY A 158 26.56 -6.05 2.49
C GLY A 158 26.79 -5.44 1.11
N ALA A 159 28.02 -5.54 0.60
CA ALA A 159 28.37 -5.05 -0.73
C ALA A 159 27.61 -5.80 -1.84
N PHE A 160 27.45 -7.11 -1.69
CA PHE A 160 26.62 -7.92 -2.59
C PHE A 160 25.14 -7.52 -2.49
N GLY A 161 24.58 -7.41 -1.28
CA GLY A 161 23.20 -6.96 -1.07
C GLY A 161 22.95 -5.62 -1.76
N ASP A 162 23.89 -4.68 -1.63
CA ASP A 162 23.85 -3.40 -2.34
C ASP A 162 23.91 -3.51 -3.86
N SER A 163 24.75 -4.41 -4.40
CA SER A 163 24.92 -4.56 -5.86
C SER A 163 23.70 -5.18 -6.55
N VAL A 164 22.94 -6.00 -5.83
CA VAL A 164 21.71 -6.62 -6.35
C VAL A 164 20.45 -5.81 -6.03
N SER A 165 20.57 -4.74 -5.25
CA SER A 165 19.45 -3.88 -4.85
C SER A 165 19.28 -2.68 -5.77
N LEU A 166 18.04 -2.42 -6.15
CA LEU A 166 17.66 -1.38 -7.10
C LEU A 166 16.90 -0.22 -6.45
N GLY A 167 17.02 0.94 -7.08
CA GLY A 167 16.34 2.16 -6.71
C GLY A 167 16.95 2.87 -5.50
N ARG A 168 16.57 4.14 -5.30
CA ARG A 168 17.13 4.99 -4.24
C ARG A 168 16.93 4.42 -2.83
N ARG A 169 15.85 3.68 -2.60
CA ARG A 169 15.54 3.04 -1.31
C ARG A 169 16.10 1.62 -1.20
N LYS A 170 16.71 1.07 -2.26
CA LYS A 170 17.28 -0.30 -2.29
C LYS A 170 16.32 -1.42 -1.89
N TYR A 171 15.01 -1.18 -1.95
CA TYR A 171 14.00 -2.19 -1.58
C TYR A 171 13.83 -3.27 -2.65
N LYS A 172 13.96 -2.91 -3.93
CA LYS A 172 13.75 -3.85 -5.03
C LYS A 172 15.00 -4.65 -5.29
N LEU A 173 14.83 -5.91 -5.65
CA LEU A 173 15.92 -6.76 -6.12
C LEU A 173 15.99 -6.71 -7.65
N ALA A 174 17.19 -6.82 -8.21
CA ALA A 174 17.37 -6.95 -9.65
C ALA A 174 16.57 -8.15 -10.19
N ALA A 175 15.91 -7.97 -11.34
CA ALA A 175 14.90 -8.92 -11.83
C ALA A 175 15.43 -10.35 -12.01
N SER A 176 16.69 -10.51 -12.41
CA SER A 176 17.35 -11.81 -12.53
C SER A 176 17.45 -12.55 -11.20
N TRP A 177 17.72 -11.82 -10.12
CA TRP A 177 17.78 -12.35 -8.76
C TRP A 177 16.38 -12.59 -8.20
N ALA A 178 15.46 -11.63 -8.36
CA ALA A 178 14.08 -11.76 -7.88
C ALA A 178 13.40 -13.01 -8.45
N LYS A 179 13.48 -13.22 -9.77
CA LYS A 179 12.92 -14.41 -10.43
C LYS A 179 13.62 -15.72 -10.02
N SER A 180 14.89 -15.68 -9.64
CA SER A 180 15.60 -16.87 -9.17
C SER A 180 15.14 -17.26 -7.77
N PHE A 181 14.97 -16.30 -6.87
CA PHE A 181 14.38 -16.52 -5.55
C PHE A 181 12.92 -16.98 -5.65
N GLU A 182 12.16 -16.41 -6.58
CA GLU A 182 10.78 -16.83 -6.83
C GLU A 182 10.71 -18.31 -7.22
N ARG A 183 11.51 -18.75 -8.21
CA ARG A 183 11.61 -20.16 -8.61
C ARG A 183 12.11 -21.07 -7.47
N LEU A 184 13.05 -20.59 -6.66
CA LEU A 184 13.57 -21.38 -5.54
C LEU A 184 12.49 -21.54 -4.46
N GLY A 185 11.81 -20.46 -4.09
CA GLY A 185 10.78 -20.48 -3.06
C GLY A 185 9.48 -21.17 -3.48
N SER A 186 9.28 -21.42 -4.78
CA SER A 186 8.16 -22.24 -5.27
C SER A 186 8.41 -23.74 -5.08
N LEU A 187 9.65 -24.17 -4.86
CA LEU A 187 9.98 -25.57 -4.59
C LEU A 187 9.46 -25.99 -3.21
N ARG A 188 8.76 -27.12 -3.15
CA ARG A 188 8.12 -27.63 -1.92
C ARG A 188 9.15 -27.95 -0.85
N GLU A 189 10.29 -28.48 -1.25
CA GLU A 189 11.42 -28.79 -0.37
C GLU A 189 11.99 -27.50 0.26
N VAL A 190 12.08 -26.41 -0.50
CA VAL A 190 12.51 -25.11 0.03
C VAL A 190 11.48 -24.54 1.00
N GLN A 191 10.18 -24.63 0.70
CA GLN A 191 9.12 -24.20 1.62
C GLN A 191 9.17 -24.99 2.94
N LYS A 192 9.37 -26.32 2.86
CA LYS A 192 9.57 -27.19 4.02
C LYS A 192 10.79 -26.75 4.84
N LEU A 193 11.93 -26.48 4.19
CA LEU A 193 13.14 -26.01 4.88
C LEU A 193 12.93 -24.67 5.57
N GLN A 194 12.21 -23.73 4.95
CA GLN A 194 11.84 -22.46 5.56
C GLN A 194 11.02 -22.65 6.85
N ILE A 195 9.97 -23.49 6.81
CA ILE A 195 9.12 -23.80 7.98
C ILE A 195 9.94 -24.51 9.06
N LYS A 196 10.74 -25.51 8.68
CA LYS A 196 11.59 -26.27 9.60
C LYS A 196 12.57 -25.36 10.34
N ARG A 197 13.22 -24.43 9.63
CA ARG A 197 14.11 -23.45 10.28
C ARG A 197 13.37 -22.51 11.22
N ALA A 198 12.16 -22.09 10.84
CA ALA A 198 11.32 -21.26 11.71
C ALA A 198 10.97 -22.00 13.02
N PHE A 199 10.68 -23.30 12.92
CA PHE A 199 10.43 -24.17 14.07
C PHE A 199 11.69 -24.36 14.92
N ASP A 200 12.75 -24.90 14.33
CA ASP A 200 13.97 -25.28 15.05
C ASP A 200 14.63 -24.10 15.77
N LYS A 201 14.72 -22.94 15.09
CA LYS A 201 15.39 -21.77 15.65
C LYS A 201 14.47 -20.99 16.58
N TYR A 202 13.31 -20.55 16.09
CA TYR A 202 12.53 -19.54 16.80
C TYR A 202 11.52 -20.16 17.77
N MET A 203 10.93 -21.31 17.43
CA MET A 203 10.03 -22.02 18.35
C MET A 203 10.84 -22.78 19.41
N LEU A 204 11.63 -23.77 18.99
CA LEU A 204 12.30 -24.69 19.92
C LEU A 204 13.41 -24.05 20.74
N ARG A 205 14.31 -23.28 20.11
CA ARG A 205 15.50 -22.74 20.79
C ARG A 205 15.30 -21.39 21.47
N ILE A 206 14.21 -20.68 21.18
CA ILE A 206 13.98 -19.32 21.71
C ILE A 206 12.63 -19.23 22.42
N ALA A 207 11.51 -19.35 21.69
CA ALA A 207 10.19 -19.10 22.25
C ALA A 207 9.83 -20.07 23.39
N LEU A 208 10.08 -21.37 23.23
CA LEU A 208 9.77 -22.37 24.28
C LEU A 208 10.61 -22.18 25.54
N PRO A 209 11.95 -21.97 25.48
CA PRO A 209 12.72 -21.58 26.67
C PRO A 209 12.19 -20.32 27.36
N ASN A 210 11.86 -19.28 26.60
CA ASN A 210 11.26 -18.06 27.17
C ASN A 210 9.86 -18.30 27.76
N ALA A 211 9.09 -19.22 27.18
CA ALA A 211 7.78 -19.63 27.68
C ALA A 211 7.89 -20.39 29.00
N LYS A 212 8.90 -21.26 29.15
CA LYS A 212 9.22 -21.93 30.41
C LYS A 212 9.68 -20.92 31.47
N GLU A 213 10.56 -20.00 31.10
CA GLU A 213 11.08 -18.94 31.97
C GLU A 213 9.96 -18.05 32.55
N LEU A 214 8.97 -17.70 31.71
CA LEU A 214 7.86 -16.82 32.10
C LEU A 214 6.58 -17.57 32.49
N ASP A 215 6.62 -18.89 32.56
CA ASP A 215 5.47 -19.73 32.91
C ASP A 215 4.22 -19.46 32.05
N ALA A 216 4.40 -19.53 30.72
CA ALA A 216 3.32 -19.36 29.74
C ALA A 216 2.25 -20.45 29.91
N ARG A 217 0.97 -20.07 29.86
CA ARG A 217 -0.15 -20.98 30.17
C ARG A 217 -1.13 -21.16 29.02
N ASP A 218 -1.16 -20.23 28.06
CA ASP A 218 -2.12 -20.24 26.96
C ASP A 218 -1.49 -19.87 25.61
N SER A 219 -2.27 -20.04 24.54
CA SER A 219 -1.77 -19.82 23.18
C SER A 219 -1.39 -18.36 22.87
N LEU A 220 -2.00 -17.39 23.56
CA LEU A 220 -1.69 -15.97 23.37
C LEU A 220 -0.44 -15.55 24.15
N ASP A 221 -0.11 -16.24 25.25
CA ASP A 221 1.22 -16.13 25.87
C ASP A 221 2.29 -16.54 24.83
N MET A 222 2.08 -17.65 24.12
CA MET A 222 2.97 -18.08 23.04
C MET A 222 2.99 -17.11 21.86
N ALA A 223 1.86 -16.48 21.52
CA ALA A 223 1.84 -15.46 20.46
C ALA A 223 2.78 -14.29 20.77
N VAL A 224 2.78 -13.78 22.00
CA VAL A 224 3.71 -12.71 22.42
C VAL A 224 5.16 -13.17 22.31
N LEU A 225 5.47 -14.39 22.79
CA LEU A 225 6.84 -14.88 22.90
C LEU A 225 7.42 -15.32 21.55
N TYR A 226 6.64 -15.99 20.71
CA TYR A 226 7.05 -16.40 19.37
C TYR A 226 7.24 -15.18 18.46
N ASP A 227 6.32 -14.21 18.51
CA ASP A 227 6.47 -12.93 17.79
C ASP A 227 7.71 -12.16 18.26
N THR A 228 8.10 -12.28 19.54
CA THR A 228 9.34 -11.70 20.06
C THR A 228 10.59 -12.47 19.62
N ALA A 229 10.49 -13.79 19.50
CA ALA A 229 11.56 -14.64 18.99
C ALA A 229 11.92 -14.26 17.55
N ILE A 230 10.92 -14.12 16.68
CA ILE A 230 11.12 -13.73 15.28
C ILE A 230 11.62 -12.28 15.18
N GLN A 231 10.90 -11.32 15.76
CA GLN A 231 11.19 -9.89 15.56
C GLN A 231 12.54 -9.46 16.13
N ASN A 232 12.99 -10.08 17.23
CA ASN A 232 14.13 -9.58 18.00
C ASN A 232 15.12 -10.64 18.48
N GLY A 233 14.97 -11.90 18.04
CA GLY A 233 15.78 -13.00 18.56
C GLY A 233 15.45 -13.36 20.02
N GLY A 234 14.25 -13.02 20.51
CA GLY A 234 13.77 -13.40 21.84
C GLY A 234 13.97 -12.33 22.92
N LEU A 235 14.04 -12.77 24.17
CA LEU A 235 14.24 -11.91 25.33
C LEU A 235 15.75 -11.71 25.57
N SER A 236 16.22 -10.49 25.39
CA SER A 236 17.54 -10.07 25.86
C SER A 236 17.50 -9.82 27.37
N GLU A 237 18.67 -9.70 28.00
CA GLU A 237 18.76 -9.39 29.44
C GLU A 237 18.00 -8.11 29.82
N ARG A 238 18.10 -7.07 28.98
CA ARG A 238 17.35 -5.81 29.19
C ARG A 238 15.85 -6.03 29.21
N LYS A 239 15.33 -6.89 28.33
CA LYS A 239 13.90 -7.24 28.27
C LYS A 239 13.48 -8.04 29.50
N ARG A 240 14.29 -9.02 29.93
CA ARG A 240 14.02 -9.79 31.16
C ARG A 240 13.89 -8.88 32.37
N VAL A 241 14.87 -8.01 32.59
CA VAL A 241 14.86 -7.04 33.69
C VAL A 241 13.63 -6.14 33.65
N ALA A 242 13.27 -5.63 32.47
CA ALA A 242 12.08 -4.79 32.32
C ALA A 242 10.77 -5.56 32.58
N ILE A 243 10.65 -6.79 32.07
CA ILE A 243 9.49 -7.66 32.32
C ILE A 243 9.35 -7.93 33.83
N HIS A 244 10.42 -8.33 34.52
CA HIS A 244 10.38 -8.57 35.96
C HIS A 244 10.00 -7.33 36.76
N ARG A 245 10.47 -6.14 36.35
CA ARG A 245 10.04 -4.88 36.96
C ARG A 245 8.54 -4.66 36.84
N HIS A 246 7.95 -4.88 35.66
CA HIS A 246 6.51 -4.76 35.47
C HIS A 246 5.73 -5.81 36.26
N LEU A 247 6.17 -7.07 36.27
CA LEU A 247 5.55 -8.13 37.06
C LEU A 247 5.58 -7.84 38.57
N ALA A 248 6.64 -7.20 39.08
CA ALA A 248 6.73 -6.82 40.49
C ALA A 248 5.66 -5.80 40.92
N THR A 249 5.14 -5.00 39.99
CA THR A 249 4.03 -4.05 40.27
C THR A 249 2.67 -4.75 40.41
N SER A 250 2.56 -6.01 39.96
CA SER A 250 1.32 -6.79 40.04
C SER A 250 1.63 -8.30 40.12
N PRO A 251 2.14 -8.79 41.26
CA PRO A 251 2.66 -10.16 41.40
C PRO A 251 1.63 -11.27 41.12
N ASN A 252 0.34 -10.97 41.29
CA ASN A 252 -0.76 -11.92 41.09
C ASN A 252 -1.42 -11.77 39.70
N ALA A 253 -0.83 -11.00 38.78
CA ALA A 253 -1.38 -10.84 37.44
C ALA A 253 -1.36 -12.18 36.68
N THR A 254 -2.50 -12.54 36.10
CA THR A 254 -2.66 -13.74 35.27
C THR A 254 -3.30 -13.40 33.92
N GLY A 255 -3.26 -14.35 32.98
CA GLY A 255 -3.87 -14.23 31.65
C GLY A 255 -3.51 -12.91 30.95
N LEU A 256 -4.53 -12.19 30.50
CA LEU A 256 -4.35 -10.92 29.78
C LEU A 256 -3.57 -9.86 30.58
N ALA A 257 -3.83 -9.72 31.89
CA ALA A 257 -3.15 -8.72 32.71
C ALA A 257 -1.64 -8.96 32.72
N ARG A 258 -1.23 -10.23 32.86
CA ARG A 258 0.17 -10.66 32.82
C ARG A 258 0.80 -10.39 31.45
N ARG A 259 0.13 -10.76 30.36
CA ARG A 259 0.64 -10.53 29.00
C ARG A 259 0.85 -9.05 28.69
N LYS A 260 0.00 -8.16 29.20
CA LYS A 260 0.20 -6.71 29.04
C LYS A 260 1.49 -6.25 29.71
N LEU A 261 1.79 -6.75 30.92
CA LEU A 261 3.05 -6.45 31.61
C LEU A 261 4.25 -6.96 30.83
N TRP A 262 4.16 -8.15 30.22
CA TRP A 262 5.20 -8.65 29.32
C TRP A 262 5.37 -7.75 28.09
N ALA A 263 4.28 -7.33 27.44
CA ALA A 263 4.33 -6.43 26.29
C ALA A 263 5.03 -5.10 26.62
N HIS A 264 4.72 -4.50 27.78
CA HIS A 264 5.42 -3.32 28.28
C HIS A 264 6.90 -3.58 28.55
N GLY A 265 7.24 -4.67 29.23
CA GLY A 265 8.64 -5.02 29.48
C GLY A 265 9.45 -5.28 28.21
N ILE A 266 8.86 -5.94 27.21
CA ILE A 266 9.50 -6.17 25.91
C ILE A 266 9.74 -4.84 25.19
N ALA A 267 8.77 -3.93 25.20
CA ALA A 267 8.91 -2.60 24.59
C ALA A 267 9.98 -1.76 25.30
N ASP A 268 9.94 -1.68 26.64
CA ASP A 268 10.92 -0.96 27.45
C ASP A 268 12.35 -1.50 27.30
N GLY A 269 12.48 -2.81 27.10
CA GLY A 269 13.77 -3.48 26.82
C GLY A 269 14.25 -3.34 25.38
N SER A 270 13.45 -2.73 24.49
CA SER A 270 13.77 -2.50 23.08
C SER A 270 14.36 -1.10 22.84
N SER A 271 14.81 -0.83 21.61
CA SER A 271 15.33 0.49 21.25
C SER A 271 14.25 1.56 21.41
N LYS A 272 14.60 2.71 22.02
CA LYS A 272 13.68 3.85 22.21
C LYS A 272 12.99 4.29 20.92
N ARG A 273 13.70 4.22 19.78
CA ARG A 273 13.14 4.58 18.46
C ARG A 273 11.95 3.70 18.06
N TYR A 274 11.96 2.43 18.45
CA TYR A 274 10.95 1.43 18.07
C TYR A 274 10.01 1.06 19.21
N HIS A 275 10.13 1.72 20.37
CA HIS A 275 9.38 1.40 21.58
C HIS A 275 7.87 1.29 21.32
N ASP A 276 7.27 2.34 20.76
CA ASP A 276 5.81 2.41 20.59
C ASP A 276 5.29 1.42 19.54
N ASP A 277 6.09 1.14 18.52
CA ASP A 277 5.76 0.15 17.49
C ASP A 277 5.81 -1.27 18.08
N VAL A 278 6.87 -1.59 18.83
CA VAL A 278 7.00 -2.85 19.57
C VAL A 278 5.86 -3.00 20.57
N LEU A 279 5.56 -1.97 21.37
CA LEU A 279 4.49 -2.02 22.36
C LEU A 279 3.15 -2.30 21.70
N ARG A 280 2.79 -1.56 20.64
CA ARG A 280 1.52 -1.75 19.93
C ARG A 280 1.37 -3.15 19.36
N ARG A 281 2.46 -3.70 18.80
CA ARG A 281 2.50 -5.06 18.27
C ARG A 281 2.38 -6.11 19.36
N LYS A 282 3.16 -6.03 20.44
CA LYS A 282 3.07 -6.97 21.56
C LYS A 282 1.72 -6.86 22.28
N MET A 283 1.12 -5.68 22.35
CA MET A 283 -0.24 -5.51 22.87
C MET A 283 -1.30 -6.16 21.97
N THR A 284 -1.10 -6.16 20.65
CA THR A 284 -1.97 -6.87 19.71
C THR A 284 -1.93 -8.38 19.97
N MET A 285 -0.73 -8.96 20.10
CA MET A 285 -0.57 -10.38 20.48
C MET A 285 -1.16 -10.66 21.86
N ALA A 286 -0.85 -9.81 22.83
CA ALA A 286 -1.28 -9.97 24.22
C ALA A 286 -2.80 -9.93 24.36
N THR A 287 -3.51 -9.13 23.56
CA THR A 287 -4.97 -9.00 23.65
C THR A 287 -5.72 -9.88 22.65
N GLY A 288 -5.03 -10.46 21.67
CA GLY A 288 -5.63 -11.20 20.55
C GLY A 288 -6.22 -10.29 19.47
N ARG A 289 -6.15 -8.96 19.59
CA ARG A 289 -6.70 -8.02 18.59
C ARG A 289 -6.01 -6.67 18.66
N GLY A 290 -5.83 -6.00 17.53
CA GLY A 290 -5.12 -4.72 17.54
C GLY A 290 -4.66 -4.28 16.18
N THR A 291 -3.49 -3.65 16.11
CA THR A 291 -2.95 -3.10 14.86
C THR A 291 -1.44 -3.28 14.81
N VAL A 292 -0.96 -3.91 13.75
CA VAL A 292 0.47 -4.10 13.46
C VAL A 292 0.76 -3.46 12.11
N HIS A 293 1.71 -2.51 12.08
CA HIS A 293 2.10 -1.77 10.87
C HIS A 293 0.93 -1.17 10.05
N GLY A 294 -0.15 -0.78 10.72
CA GLY A 294 -1.36 -0.20 10.10
C GLY A 294 -2.46 -1.21 9.76
N THR A 295 -2.15 -2.51 9.80
CA THR A 295 -3.11 -3.59 9.56
C THR A 295 -3.83 -3.95 10.85
N LYS A 296 -5.17 -3.90 10.86
CA LYS A 296 -5.98 -4.38 11.98
C LYS A 296 -5.94 -5.90 12.00
N LEU A 297 -5.70 -6.50 13.16
CA LEU A 297 -5.63 -7.95 13.33
C LEU A 297 -6.66 -8.42 14.35
N ASP A 298 -7.24 -9.59 14.09
CA ASP A 298 -8.00 -10.41 15.04
C ASP A 298 -7.40 -11.82 15.00
N LEU A 299 -6.62 -12.17 16.02
CA LEU A 299 -5.87 -13.42 16.08
C LEU A 299 -6.81 -14.65 16.07
N ALA A 300 -8.07 -14.49 16.48
CA ALA A 300 -9.05 -15.57 16.43
C ALA A 300 -9.33 -16.04 14.99
N CYS A 301 -9.03 -15.23 13.96
CA CYS A 301 -9.10 -15.66 12.56
C CYS A 301 -8.06 -16.71 12.19
N TRP A 302 -6.93 -16.77 12.90
CA TRP A 302 -5.92 -17.84 12.81
C TRP A 302 -6.15 -18.92 13.86
N GLY A 303 -7.34 -18.99 14.46
CA GLY A 303 -7.64 -19.93 15.54
C GLY A 303 -6.83 -19.66 16.82
N LEU A 304 -6.26 -18.45 16.99
CA LEU A 304 -5.48 -18.07 18.16
C LEU A 304 -6.37 -17.33 19.16
N SER A 305 -6.65 -17.98 20.28
CA SER A 305 -7.42 -17.44 21.40
C SER A 305 -6.86 -17.96 22.73
N SER A 306 -7.31 -17.47 23.88
CA SER A 306 -6.74 -17.86 25.19
C SER A 306 -7.20 -19.26 25.62
N PHE A 307 -6.76 -20.31 24.91
CA PHE A 307 -6.89 -21.71 25.31
C PHE A 307 -5.60 -22.21 25.94
N ARG A 308 -5.73 -23.08 26.95
CA ARG A 308 -4.58 -23.62 27.69
C ARG A 308 -3.68 -24.46 26.77
N ILE A 309 -2.39 -24.40 27.05
CA ILE A 309 -1.36 -25.17 26.35
C ILE A 309 -0.54 -26.01 27.34
N ASN A 310 0.14 -27.03 26.81
CA ASN A 310 1.21 -27.72 27.50
C ASN A 310 2.52 -27.47 26.76
N ILE A 311 3.40 -26.65 27.34
CA ILE A 311 4.68 -26.24 26.72
C ILE A 311 5.54 -27.46 26.34
N ASP A 312 5.53 -28.52 27.14
CA ASP A 312 6.37 -29.70 26.88
C ASP A 312 5.87 -30.52 25.69
N GLN A 313 4.57 -30.43 25.36
CA GLN A 313 4.02 -31.03 24.14
C GLN A 313 4.37 -30.22 22.90
N LEU A 314 4.52 -28.89 23.04
CA LEU A 314 4.85 -28.00 21.91
C LEU A 314 6.22 -28.29 21.29
N ALA A 315 7.15 -28.86 22.06
CA ALA A 315 8.47 -29.24 21.56
C ALA A 315 8.42 -30.40 20.55
N ASN A 316 7.34 -31.18 20.56
CA ASN A 316 7.12 -32.34 19.69
C ASN A 316 5.95 -32.12 18.71
N GLU A 317 5.53 -30.88 18.52
CA GLU A 317 4.48 -30.56 17.54
C GLU A 317 4.93 -30.93 16.13
N HIS A 318 3.97 -31.38 15.31
CA HIS A 318 4.15 -31.41 13.88
C HIS A 318 4.04 -30.01 13.29
N PHE A 319 4.57 -29.84 12.09
CA PHE A 319 4.31 -28.69 11.26
C PHE A 319 3.74 -29.16 9.93
N THR A 320 2.74 -28.44 9.45
CA THR A 320 2.03 -28.79 8.23
C THR A 320 2.85 -28.35 7.04
N ILE A 321 3.12 -29.26 6.12
CA ILE A 321 3.82 -29.02 4.86
C ILE A 321 2.80 -29.16 3.73
N MET A 322 2.92 -28.34 2.68
CA MET A 322 2.14 -28.53 1.46
C MET A 322 2.50 -29.88 0.81
N PRO A 323 1.56 -30.83 0.65
CA PRO A 323 1.85 -32.09 -0.03
C PRO A 323 2.17 -31.88 -1.52
N GLU A 324 2.98 -32.76 -2.12
CA GLU A 324 3.45 -32.61 -3.52
C GLU A 324 2.31 -32.66 -4.55
N ASP A 325 1.29 -33.51 -4.33
CA ASP A 325 0.18 -33.77 -5.28
C ASP A 325 -1.09 -32.93 -5.02
N THR A 326 -0.97 -31.88 -4.20
CA THR A 326 -2.16 -31.19 -3.63
C THR A 326 -2.79 -30.21 -4.59
N ILE A 327 -2.02 -29.70 -5.55
CA ILE A 327 -2.36 -28.51 -6.32
C ILE A 327 -2.18 -28.78 -7.81
N ASP A 328 -3.28 -28.77 -8.55
CA ASP A 328 -3.23 -28.56 -9.99
C ASP A 328 -2.78 -27.11 -10.23
N GLU A 329 -1.56 -26.92 -10.73
CA GLU A 329 -0.97 -25.60 -10.98
C GLU A 329 -1.83 -24.74 -11.92
N THR A 330 -2.72 -25.34 -12.71
CA THR A 330 -3.68 -24.60 -13.56
C THR A 330 -4.81 -23.92 -12.77
N LEU A 331 -5.04 -24.34 -11.52
CA LEU A 331 -6.08 -23.81 -10.61
C LEU A 331 -5.56 -22.75 -9.63
N VAL A 332 -4.23 -22.63 -9.50
CA VAL A 332 -3.58 -21.59 -8.71
C VAL A 332 -3.69 -20.25 -9.43
N LEU A 333 -4.02 -19.16 -8.73
CA LEU A 333 -3.58 -17.85 -9.24
C LEU A 333 -2.07 -17.93 -9.27
N ALA A 334 -1.52 -18.16 -10.46
CA ALA A 334 -0.16 -17.79 -10.72
C ALA A 334 0.03 -16.38 -10.13
N ALA A 335 0.95 -16.22 -9.15
CA ALA A 335 1.50 -14.92 -8.83
C ALA A 335 1.76 -14.27 -10.19
N PRO A 336 1.18 -13.09 -10.47
CA PRO A 336 0.86 -12.65 -11.82
C PRO A 336 1.98 -13.04 -12.75
N VAL A 337 1.77 -14.10 -13.54
CA VAL A 337 2.66 -14.41 -14.64
C VAL A 337 2.46 -13.21 -15.51
N ALA A 338 3.42 -12.28 -15.46
CA ALA A 338 3.60 -11.32 -16.51
C ALA A 338 3.57 -12.17 -17.78
N SER A 339 2.47 -12.04 -18.54
CA SER A 339 2.33 -12.60 -19.89
C SER A 339 3.70 -12.58 -20.53
N PRO A 340 4.20 -13.66 -21.15
CA PRO A 340 5.58 -13.76 -21.60
C PRO A 340 5.97 -12.43 -22.23
N VAL A 341 6.72 -11.64 -21.46
CA VAL A 341 7.13 -10.32 -21.90
C VAL A 341 8.12 -10.67 -22.97
N VAL A 342 7.70 -10.52 -24.22
CA VAL A 342 8.63 -10.15 -25.27
C VAL A 342 9.36 -8.95 -24.69
N ILE A 343 10.60 -9.17 -24.23
CA ILE A 343 11.48 -8.11 -23.76
C ILE A 343 11.78 -7.27 -24.99
N THR A 344 10.86 -6.37 -25.29
CA THR A 344 11.22 -5.09 -25.84
C THR A 344 11.77 -4.32 -24.65
N ASN A 345 13.01 -3.84 -24.77
CA ASN A 345 13.56 -2.87 -23.83
C ASN A 345 12.74 -1.57 -23.99
N ILE A 346 11.54 -1.51 -23.41
CA ILE A 346 10.72 -0.30 -23.45
C ILE A 346 11.33 0.69 -22.47
N ASP A 347 11.90 1.77 -22.99
CA ASP A 347 12.24 2.92 -22.18
C ASP A 347 10.96 3.67 -21.84
N TRP A 348 10.48 3.52 -20.61
CA TRP A 348 9.28 4.22 -20.14
C TRP A 348 9.46 5.74 -20.04
N ARG A 349 10.71 6.23 -20.11
CA ARG A 349 11.00 7.66 -20.22
C ARG A 349 11.04 8.15 -21.66
N GLU A 350 10.88 7.27 -22.65
CA GLU A 350 10.79 7.67 -24.04
C GLU A 350 9.70 8.73 -24.21
N GLU A 351 10.10 9.86 -24.78
CA GLU A 351 9.20 10.97 -25.07
C GLU A 351 8.46 10.67 -26.38
N VAL A 352 7.13 10.60 -26.30
CA VAL A 352 6.26 10.34 -27.45
C VAL A 352 5.31 11.52 -27.66
N THR A 353 4.84 11.72 -28.89
CA THR A 353 3.88 12.77 -29.21
C THR A 353 2.59 12.60 -28.40
N VAL A 354 2.08 13.70 -27.84
CA VAL A 354 0.81 13.68 -27.11
C VAL A 354 -0.35 13.36 -28.07
N PRO A 355 -1.16 12.31 -27.80
CA PRO A 355 -2.36 12.04 -28.61
C PRO A 355 -3.37 13.18 -28.51
N VAL A 356 -3.95 13.55 -29.66
CA VAL A 356 -4.84 14.71 -29.78
C VAL A 356 -6.13 14.56 -28.97
N ASP A 357 -6.57 13.32 -28.76
CA ASP A 357 -7.80 12.91 -28.09
C ASP A 357 -7.55 12.25 -26.73
N LEU A 358 -6.36 12.43 -26.13
CA LEU A 358 -5.93 11.70 -24.93
C LEU A 358 -6.99 11.67 -23.82
N ASN A 359 -7.68 12.78 -23.54
CA ASN A 359 -8.67 12.86 -22.46
C ASN A 359 -10.10 12.46 -22.87
N GLY A 360 -10.33 12.08 -24.12
CA GLY A 360 -11.64 11.75 -24.66
C GLY A 360 -12.67 12.84 -24.38
N ASN A 361 -13.75 12.47 -23.68
CA ASN A 361 -14.87 13.37 -23.34
C ASN A 361 -14.74 14.04 -21.96
N LEU A 362 -13.66 13.79 -21.21
CA LEU A 362 -13.49 14.41 -19.89
C LEU A 362 -13.29 15.91 -20.03
N ARG A 363 -13.88 16.68 -19.11
CA ARG A 363 -13.82 18.14 -19.09
C ARG A 363 -12.81 18.60 -18.05
N ALA A 364 -11.82 19.39 -18.47
CA ALA A 364 -10.88 20.05 -17.58
C ALA A 364 -11.59 20.95 -16.56
N VAL A 365 -11.01 21.13 -15.38
CA VAL A 365 -11.60 21.94 -14.30
C VAL A 365 -10.89 23.28 -14.14
N ASN A 366 -11.65 24.36 -13.98
CA ASN A 366 -11.11 25.71 -13.78
C ASN A 366 -11.25 26.19 -12.33
N ASN A 367 -10.51 27.25 -11.97
CA ASN A 367 -10.49 27.79 -10.60
C ASN A 367 -11.89 28.21 -10.12
N GLY A 368 -12.75 28.75 -10.99
CA GLY A 368 -14.12 29.13 -10.62
C GLY A 368 -14.96 27.94 -10.14
N VAL A 369 -14.87 26.80 -10.82
CA VAL A 369 -15.52 25.54 -10.40
C VAL A 369 -14.93 25.06 -9.08
N MET A 370 -13.60 25.09 -8.94
CA MET A 370 -12.93 24.64 -7.71
C MET A 370 -13.30 25.49 -6.50
N VAL A 371 -13.33 26.82 -6.62
CA VAL A 371 -13.79 27.74 -5.56
C VAL A 371 -15.24 27.50 -5.22
N LYS A 372 -16.10 27.28 -6.22
CA LYS A 372 -17.52 27.00 -5.98
C LYS A 372 -17.74 25.68 -5.25
N ALA A 373 -16.99 24.65 -5.64
CA ALA A 373 -17.13 23.31 -5.08
C ALA A 373 -16.54 23.20 -3.67
N PHE A 374 -15.36 23.77 -3.45
CA PHE A 374 -14.56 23.47 -2.25
C PHE A 374 -14.22 24.71 -1.43
N GLY A 375 -14.61 25.91 -1.88
CA GLY A 375 -14.16 27.16 -1.28
C GLY A 375 -12.72 27.51 -1.65
N ASN A 376 -12.19 28.56 -1.03
CA ASN A 376 -10.84 29.02 -1.27
C ASN A 376 -9.86 28.43 -0.22
N PRO A 377 -8.84 27.65 -0.62
CA PRO A 377 -7.90 27.03 0.32
C PRO A 377 -7.10 28.02 1.19
N ARG A 378 -6.85 29.23 0.67
CA ARG A 378 -6.04 30.26 1.33
C ARG A 378 -6.52 31.66 0.97
N GLY A 379 -6.39 32.61 1.90
CA GLY A 379 -6.81 34.01 1.69
C GLY A 379 -5.90 34.84 0.76
N SER A 380 -4.67 34.38 0.49
CA SER A 380 -3.69 35.07 -0.36
C SER A 380 -2.83 34.05 -1.09
N TYR A 381 -2.24 34.40 -2.23
CA TYR A 381 -1.42 33.48 -3.02
C TYR A 381 -0.14 34.13 -3.55
N ASP A 382 0.90 33.31 -3.68
CA ASP A 382 2.21 33.65 -4.21
C ASP A 382 2.77 32.44 -4.98
N GLN A 383 3.94 32.59 -5.61
CA GLN A 383 4.59 31.49 -6.35
C GLN A 383 5.13 30.37 -5.45
N LYS A 384 5.21 30.62 -4.14
CA LYS A 384 5.73 29.66 -3.16
C LYS A 384 4.67 28.64 -2.77
N CYS A 385 5.09 27.39 -2.67
CA CYS A 385 4.25 26.31 -2.17
C CYS A 385 3.90 26.53 -0.70
N ARG A 386 2.61 26.58 -0.35
CA ARG A 386 2.14 26.73 1.04
C ARG A 386 1.04 25.73 1.38
N PRO A 387 0.84 25.39 2.67
CA PRO A 387 -0.33 24.64 3.12
C PRO A 387 -1.60 25.52 3.09
N PRO A 388 -2.80 24.89 3.11
CA PRO A 388 -4.06 25.61 3.19
C PRO A 388 -4.25 26.22 4.59
N THR A 389 -4.91 27.37 4.64
CA THR A 389 -5.20 28.10 5.88
C THR A 389 -6.68 28.16 6.20
N ASP A 390 -7.55 28.00 5.20
CA ASP A 390 -9.00 28.02 5.41
C ASP A 390 -9.46 26.79 6.19
N THR A 391 -10.15 27.02 7.32
CA THR A 391 -10.50 25.96 8.28
C THR A 391 -11.53 24.99 7.71
N ARG A 392 -12.50 25.50 6.92
CA ARG A 392 -13.52 24.66 6.28
C ARG A 392 -12.88 23.75 5.25
N PHE A 393 -12.05 24.30 4.36
CA PHE A 393 -11.34 23.53 3.36
C PHE A 393 -10.38 22.51 3.99
N LYS A 394 -9.63 22.89 5.04
CA LYS A 394 -8.75 21.97 5.78
C LYS A 394 -9.49 20.75 6.33
N SER A 395 -10.73 20.91 6.79
CA SER A 395 -11.55 19.78 7.27
C SER A 395 -11.91 18.76 6.19
N MET A 396 -11.80 19.14 4.91
CA MET A 396 -12.05 18.27 3.75
C MET A 396 -10.77 17.55 3.28
N CYS A 397 -9.61 17.88 3.84
CA CYS A 397 -8.32 17.33 3.42
C CYS A 397 -7.93 16.07 4.21
N ALA A 398 -7.22 15.17 3.54
CA ALA A 398 -6.45 14.11 4.15
C ALA A 398 -4.95 14.45 4.14
N PHE A 399 -4.21 13.94 5.12
CA PHE A 399 -2.77 14.19 5.31
C PHE A 399 -2.05 12.85 5.46
N ASN A 400 -0.82 12.76 4.93
CA ASN A 400 0.09 11.62 5.11
C ASN A 400 -0.54 10.26 4.74
N VAL A 401 -1.20 10.22 3.58
CA VAL A 401 -1.91 9.01 3.12
C VAL A 401 -0.96 8.09 2.36
N SER A 402 -1.09 6.78 2.60
CA SER A 402 -0.33 5.73 1.92
C SER A 402 -1.25 4.70 1.28
N VAL A 403 -0.76 4.06 0.22
CA VAL A 403 -1.41 2.96 -0.50
C VAL A 403 -0.33 1.95 -0.82
N ASP A 404 -0.38 0.74 -0.25
CA ASP A 404 0.48 -0.38 -0.64
C ASP A 404 1.97 -0.02 -0.90
N GLY A 405 2.61 0.71 0.02
CA GLY A 405 4.01 1.13 -0.11
C GLY A 405 4.26 2.37 -0.98
N PHE A 406 3.26 2.83 -1.74
CA PHE A 406 3.20 4.14 -2.37
C PHE A 406 2.67 5.17 -1.36
N SER A 407 3.60 5.72 -0.57
CA SER A 407 3.28 6.82 0.34
C SER A 407 3.27 8.13 -0.42
N PHE A 408 2.12 8.80 -0.43
CA PHE A 408 2.03 10.12 -1.06
C PHE A 408 2.79 11.16 -0.26
N GLY A 409 3.00 11.00 1.06
CA GLY A 409 3.72 11.98 1.89
C GLY A 409 3.19 13.41 1.80
N LEU A 410 2.00 13.57 1.23
CA LEU A 410 1.39 14.82 0.79
C LEU A 410 0.00 14.91 1.40
N TRP A 411 -0.54 16.11 1.37
CA TRP A 411 -1.95 16.36 1.69
C TRP A 411 -2.76 16.54 0.41
N GLY A 412 -4.05 16.26 0.48
CA GLY A 412 -4.96 16.38 -0.66
C GLY A 412 -6.42 16.43 -0.23
N LEU A 413 -7.33 16.80 -1.14
CA LEU A 413 -8.77 16.67 -0.90
C LEU A 413 -9.11 15.20 -0.63
N ASN A 414 -9.73 14.87 0.50
CA ASN A 414 -9.85 13.50 0.99
C ASN A 414 -10.45 12.54 -0.05
N LYS A 415 -11.54 12.94 -0.73
CA LYS A 415 -12.14 12.12 -1.79
C LYS A 415 -11.22 11.95 -3.02
N ALA A 416 -10.47 12.97 -3.40
CA ALA A 416 -9.50 12.87 -4.50
C ALA A 416 -8.35 11.94 -4.11
N VAL A 417 -7.87 12.02 -2.86
CA VAL A 417 -6.89 11.08 -2.32
C VAL A 417 -7.42 9.65 -2.38
N GLN A 418 -8.65 9.38 -1.93
CA GLN A 418 -9.27 8.05 -2.00
C GLN A 418 -9.39 7.52 -3.44
N SER A 419 -9.75 8.39 -4.40
CA SER A 419 -9.76 8.04 -5.83
C SER A 419 -8.37 7.68 -6.32
N LEU A 420 -7.36 8.45 -5.91
CA LEU A 420 -5.95 8.15 -6.18
C LEU A 420 -5.51 6.81 -5.56
N GLN A 421 -6.03 6.43 -4.39
CA GLN A 421 -5.74 5.11 -3.82
C GLN A 421 -6.26 3.96 -4.68
N LYS A 422 -7.49 4.08 -5.17
CA LYS A 422 -8.10 3.06 -6.03
C LYS A 422 -7.38 2.99 -7.38
N LEU A 423 -7.07 4.13 -8.01
CA LEU A 423 -6.38 4.12 -9.29
C LEU A 423 -4.95 3.58 -9.18
N MET A 424 -4.25 3.79 -8.05
CA MET A 424 -2.94 3.18 -7.85
C MET A 424 -3.01 1.66 -7.69
N VAL A 425 -4.08 1.12 -7.08
CA VAL A 425 -4.33 -0.33 -7.06
C VAL A 425 -4.55 -0.87 -8.48
N ASP A 426 -5.33 -0.15 -9.29
CA ASP A 426 -5.54 -0.51 -10.70
C ASP A 426 -4.24 -0.45 -11.49
N ILE A 427 -3.41 0.61 -11.36
CA ILE A 427 -2.10 0.70 -12.02
C ILE A 427 -1.18 -0.44 -11.58
N LYS A 428 -1.14 -0.77 -10.27
CA LYS A 428 -0.36 -1.90 -9.75
C LYS A 428 -0.80 -3.23 -10.36
N SER A 429 -2.10 -3.40 -10.58
CA SER A 429 -2.66 -4.63 -11.15
C SER A 429 -2.50 -4.71 -12.66
N GLU A 430 -2.73 -3.61 -13.39
CA GLU A 430 -2.82 -3.57 -14.85
C GLU A 430 -1.46 -3.26 -15.52
N LYS A 431 -0.59 -2.50 -14.84
CA LYS A 431 0.72 -2.01 -15.34
C LYS A 431 1.81 -2.09 -14.25
N PRO A 432 2.10 -3.28 -13.67
CA PRO A 432 3.01 -3.43 -12.54
C PRO A 432 4.43 -2.91 -12.82
N GLU A 433 4.90 -2.99 -14.06
CA GLU A 433 6.19 -2.47 -14.52
C GLU A 433 6.27 -0.94 -14.50
N ILE A 434 5.18 -0.24 -14.77
CA ILE A 434 5.10 1.23 -14.66
C ILE A 434 4.87 1.61 -13.20
N PHE A 435 3.98 0.91 -12.48
CA PHE A 435 3.77 1.10 -11.04
C PHE A 435 5.09 1.05 -10.25
N ALA A 436 6.02 0.21 -10.73
CA ALA A 436 7.31 0.05 -10.11
C ALA A 436 8.22 1.29 -10.17
N ILE A 437 8.05 2.15 -11.16
CA ILE A 437 8.93 3.29 -11.44
C ILE A 437 8.21 4.63 -11.40
N ILE A 438 6.87 4.62 -11.44
CA ILE A 438 6.06 5.82 -11.31
C ILE A 438 6.26 6.39 -9.91
N GLY A 439 6.42 7.70 -9.81
CA GLY A 439 6.51 8.46 -8.58
C GLY A 439 5.72 9.75 -8.72
N HIS A 440 5.92 10.69 -7.80
CA HIS A 440 5.24 11.99 -7.87
C HIS A 440 6.09 13.12 -7.26
N MET A 441 5.73 14.38 -7.55
CA MET A 441 6.40 15.58 -7.03
C MET A 441 5.51 16.51 -6.19
N GLY A 442 4.25 16.12 -5.93
CA GLY A 442 3.36 16.93 -5.12
C GLY A 442 1.91 16.76 -5.48
N MET A 443 1.02 16.86 -4.49
CA MET A 443 -0.43 16.89 -4.66
C MET A 443 -0.96 18.22 -4.12
N GLY A 444 -0.92 18.38 -2.80
CA GLY A 444 -1.31 19.63 -2.14
C GLY A 444 -0.20 20.69 -2.12
N CYS A 445 -0.44 21.81 -2.81
CA CYS A 445 0.47 22.95 -2.85
C CYS A 445 -0.29 24.24 -3.18
N CYS A 446 -0.60 25.07 -2.16
CA CYS A 446 -1.30 26.34 -2.36
C CYS A 446 -0.38 27.40 -2.94
N ARG A 447 -0.46 27.67 -4.24
CA ARG A 447 0.36 28.66 -4.96
C ARG A 447 -0.32 29.18 -6.22
N HIS A 448 0.15 30.31 -6.72
CA HIS A 448 -0.11 30.71 -8.11
C HIS A 448 0.58 29.75 -9.08
N GLN A 449 -0.01 29.58 -10.28
CA GLN A 449 0.64 28.90 -11.39
C GLN A 449 1.94 29.63 -11.76
N ARG A 450 2.95 28.88 -12.21
CA ARG A 450 4.24 29.45 -12.62
C ARG A 450 4.03 30.58 -13.64
N ASN A 451 4.65 31.73 -13.39
CA ASN A 451 4.56 32.95 -14.20
C ASN A 451 3.17 33.61 -14.25
N SER A 452 2.30 33.32 -13.27
CA SER A 452 1.02 34.03 -13.09
C SER A 452 0.95 34.76 -11.75
N SER A 453 0.35 35.94 -11.75
CA SER A 453 0.03 36.71 -10.53
C SER A 453 -1.42 36.54 -10.07
N SER A 454 -2.22 35.74 -10.78
CA SER A 454 -3.66 35.62 -10.56
C SER A 454 -4.21 34.20 -10.66
N LYS A 455 -3.62 33.32 -11.48
CA LYS A 455 -4.09 31.93 -11.66
C LYS A 455 -3.68 31.08 -10.48
N ILE A 456 -4.63 30.45 -9.80
CA ILE A 456 -4.35 29.51 -8.72
C ILE A 456 -4.05 28.14 -9.35
N SER A 457 -2.98 27.49 -8.89
CA SER A 457 -2.67 26.11 -9.31
C SER A 457 -3.71 25.15 -8.72
N ASN A 458 -4.20 24.18 -9.50
CA ASN A 458 -5.18 23.20 -9.01
C ASN A 458 -4.61 22.30 -7.88
N HIS A 459 -3.29 22.19 -7.77
CA HIS A 459 -2.63 21.66 -6.56
C HIS A 459 -3.03 22.38 -5.27
N SER A 460 -3.52 23.62 -5.33
CA SER A 460 -3.98 24.38 -4.16
C SER A 460 -5.19 23.76 -3.49
N TRP A 461 -6.02 23.01 -4.24
CA TRP A 461 -7.13 22.24 -3.68
C TRP A 461 -6.74 20.80 -3.35
N GLY A 462 -5.47 20.42 -3.51
CA GLY A 462 -5.06 19.05 -3.33
C GLY A 462 -5.82 18.08 -4.24
N SER A 463 -6.12 18.53 -5.46
CA SER A 463 -6.95 17.84 -6.44
C SER A 463 -6.20 17.51 -7.72
N ALA A 464 -4.89 17.75 -7.73
CA ALA A 464 -3.99 17.51 -8.84
C ALA A 464 -2.69 16.92 -8.32
N ILE A 465 -1.99 16.15 -9.15
CA ILE A 465 -0.72 15.48 -8.85
C ILE A 465 0.23 15.58 -10.03
N ASP A 466 1.50 15.84 -9.75
CA ASP A 466 2.57 15.80 -10.74
C ASP A 466 3.27 14.44 -10.64
N LEU A 467 3.31 13.68 -11.73
CA LEU A 467 3.88 12.34 -11.82
C LEU A 467 5.33 12.37 -12.32
N THR A 468 6.13 11.41 -11.86
CA THR A 468 7.49 11.19 -12.35
C THR A 468 7.63 9.77 -12.88
N VAL A 469 8.39 9.57 -13.94
CA VAL A 469 8.77 8.23 -14.41
C VAL A 469 10.24 7.98 -14.07
N ASP A 470 10.46 6.97 -13.22
CA ASP A 470 11.76 6.66 -12.63
C ASP A 470 12.40 7.91 -12.00
N GLY A 471 11.60 8.66 -11.24
CA GLY A 471 12.01 9.86 -10.52
C GLY A 471 12.34 11.10 -11.37
N LYS A 472 12.07 11.07 -12.69
CA LYS A 472 12.21 12.25 -13.57
C LYS A 472 10.84 12.81 -13.94
N LEU A 473 10.73 14.14 -13.91
CA LEU A 473 9.56 14.86 -14.44
C LEU A 473 9.69 15.05 -15.94
N ASP A 474 8.55 15.16 -16.61
CA ASP A 474 8.45 15.61 -17.99
C ASP A 474 8.75 17.13 -18.10
N VAL A 475 9.17 17.58 -19.29
CA VAL A 475 9.51 18.99 -19.55
C VAL A 475 8.31 19.72 -20.14
N ARG A 476 7.56 20.39 -19.27
CA ARG A 476 6.39 21.20 -19.63
C ARG A 476 6.58 22.09 -20.88
N GLY A 477 5.77 21.84 -21.91
CA GLY A 477 5.67 22.62 -23.13
C GLY A 477 6.61 22.18 -24.25
N ASN A 478 7.15 20.97 -24.17
CA ASN A 478 7.93 20.33 -25.23
C ASN A 478 7.02 19.59 -26.24
N GLY A 479 5.71 19.43 -25.94
CA GLY A 479 4.73 18.83 -26.85
C GLY A 479 4.79 17.31 -26.89
N VAL A 480 5.50 16.69 -25.95
CA VAL A 480 5.62 15.24 -25.80
C VAL A 480 5.18 14.81 -24.40
N ILE A 481 5.01 13.51 -24.22
CA ILE A 481 4.67 12.85 -22.97
C ILE A 481 5.58 11.66 -22.79
N GLN A 482 6.10 11.44 -21.59
CA GLN A 482 6.81 10.20 -21.26
C GLN A 482 5.89 8.99 -21.44
N ARG A 483 6.35 7.96 -22.15
CA ARG A 483 5.57 6.75 -22.47
C ARG A 483 4.93 6.12 -21.22
N GLY A 484 5.63 6.09 -20.09
CA GLY A 484 5.08 5.58 -18.83
C GLY A 484 3.86 6.37 -18.34
N VAL A 485 3.80 7.69 -18.53
CA VAL A 485 2.64 8.51 -18.16
C VAL A 485 1.50 8.32 -19.17
N LEU A 486 1.82 8.20 -20.46
CA LEU A 486 0.84 7.92 -21.49
C LEU A 486 0.12 6.59 -21.26
N GLU A 487 0.85 5.54 -20.93
CA GLU A 487 0.31 4.18 -20.74
C GLU A 487 -0.61 4.03 -19.52
N ILE A 488 -0.46 4.88 -18.50
CA ILE A 488 -1.34 4.89 -17.33
C ILE A 488 -2.47 5.90 -17.45
N ALA A 489 -2.44 6.82 -18.43
CA ALA A 489 -3.48 7.83 -18.61
C ALA A 489 -4.89 7.21 -18.77
N PRO A 490 -5.11 6.10 -19.52
CA PRO A 490 -6.42 5.46 -19.59
C PRO A 490 -6.96 4.99 -18.23
N ILE A 491 -6.08 4.55 -17.33
CA ILE A 491 -6.46 4.16 -15.97
C ILE A 491 -6.87 5.41 -15.18
N PHE A 492 -6.16 6.53 -15.31
CA PHE A 492 -6.59 7.80 -14.74
C PHE A 492 -7.98 8.24 -15.27
N HIS A 493 -8.24 8.08 -16.58
CA HIS A 493 -9.53 8.44 -17.19
C HIS A 493 -10.70 7.58 -16.69
N LYS A 494 -10.48 6.27 -16.47
CA LYS A 494 -11.46 5.35 -15.83
C LYS A 494 -11.89 5.87 -14.46
N HIS A 495 -10.98 6.54 -13.74
CA HIS A 495 -11.24 7.19 -12.46
C HIS A 495 -11.61 8.67 -12.59
N LEU A 496 -11.94 9.14 -13.80
CA LEU A 496 -12.33 10.52 -14.15
C LEU A 496 -11.27 11.58 -13.83
N TRP A 497 -9.98 11.25 -13.88
CA TRP A 497 -8.89 12.22 -13.85
C TRP A 497 -8.55 12.69 -15.26
N TYR A 498 -8.19 13.96 -15.40
CA TYR A 498 -7.84 14.65 -16.63
C TYR A 498 -6.32 14.85 -16.71
N SER A 499 -5.73 14.57 -17.87
CA SER A 499 -4.30 14.78 -18.14
C SER A 499 -4.01 16.19 -18.64
N GLY A 500 -3.03 16.83 -18.03
CA GLY A 500 -2.52 18.15 -18.43
C GLY A 500 -1.75 18.17 -19.75
N ALA A 501 -1.46 17.01 -20.34
CA ALA A 501 -0.77 16.90 -21.63
C ALA A 501 -1.51 17.65 -22.76
N THR A 502 -2.85 17.74 -22.67
CA THR A 502 -3.71 18.41 -23.66
C THR A 502 -3.98 19.89 -23.35
N PHE A 503 -3.35 20.46 -22.32
CA PHE A 503 -3.48 21.89 -22.03
C PHE A 503 -2.85 22.75 -23.15
N ARG A 504 -3.31 24.01 -23.28
CA ARG A 504 -2.76 24.96 -24.26
C ARG A 504 -1.23 25.08 -24.19
N LYS A 505 -0.70 25.02 -22.97
CA LYS A 505 0.71 24.73 -22.72
C LYS A 505 0.75 23.37 -22.07
N GLU A 506 1.11 22.37 -22.87
CA GLU A 506 1.25 20.98 -22.48
C GLU A 506 2.00 20.88 -21.14
N ASP A 507 1.44 20.06 -20.25
CA ASP A 507 1.97 19.76 -18.92
C ASP A 507 1.76 18.26 -18.65
N SER A 508 2.49 17.42 -19.37
CA SER A 508 2.28 15.98 -19.48
C SER A 508 2.50 15.22 -18.18
N MET A 509 3.31 15.76 -17.27
CA MET A 509 3.46 15.22 -15.91
C MET A 509 2.23 15.46 -15.02
N HIS A 510 1.33 16.38 -15.40
CA HIS A 510 0.24 16.85 -14.55
C HIS A 510 -1.04 16.02 -14.76
N MET A 511 -1.64 15.57 -13.66
CA MET A 511 -2.96 14.93 -13.64
C MET A 511 -3.85 15.65 -12.63
N GLU A 512 -5.11 15.92 -12.97
CA GLU A 512 -6.08 16.56 -12.07
C GLU A 512 -7.45 15.90 -12.10
N ILE A 513 -8.25 16.02 -11.05
CA ILE A 513 -9.66 15.60 -11.13
C ILE A 513 -10.37 16.39 -12.24
N SER A 514 -11.21 15.73 -13.03
CA SER A 514 -12.02 16.40 -14.04
C SER A 514 -13.23 17.10 -13.41
N ARG A 515 -13.90 17.96 -14.19
CA ARG A 515 -15.23 18.46 -13.84
C ARG A 515 -16.23 17.32 -13.67
N ASP A 516 -16.15 16.29 -14.52
CA ASP A 516 -17.01 15.09 -14.46
C ASP A 516 -16.84 14.36 -13.14
N TRP A 517 -15.61 14.29 -12.62
CA TRP A 517 -15.34 13.73 -11.30
C TRP A 517 -16.04 14.54 -10.20
N ILE A 518 -16.02 15.87 -10.25
CA ILE A 518 -16.68 16.72 -9.25
C ILE A 518 -18.20 16.51 -9.31
N GLU A 519 -18.78 16.53 -10.51
CA GLU A 519 -20.21 16.26 -10.76
C GLU A 519 -20.62 14.88 -10.20
N ALA A 520 -19.81 13.85 -10.41
CA ALA A 520 -20.08 12.49 -9.92
C ALA A 520 -19.96 12.34 -8.40
N HIS A 521 -19.03 13.07 -7.76
CA HIS A 521 -18.72 12.88 -6.33
C HIS A 521 -19.35 13.92 -5.41
N PHE A 522 -19.86 15.01 -5.96
CA PHE A 522 -20.51 16.12 -5.25
C PHE A 522 -21.77 16.60 -6.00
N PRO A 523 -22.78 15.73 -6.18
CA PRO A 523 -23.97 16.04 -6.99
C PRO A 523 -24.80 17.20 -6.42
N ASP A 524 -24.73 17.45 -5.11
CA ASP A 524 -25.42 18.55 -4.43
C ASP A 524 -24.81 19.92 -4.74
N ILE A 525 -23.58 19.95 -5.25
CA ILE A 525 -22.93 21.18 -5.69
C ILE A 525 -23.42 21.46 -7.11
N ASN A 526 -24.35 22.41 -7.23
CA ASN A 526 -24.81 22.88 -8.53
C ASN A 526 -23.66 23.60 -9.26
N ILE A 527 -22.81 22.86 -9.99
CA ILE A 527 -21.70 23.40 -10.78
C ILE A 527 -22.14 23.90 -12.18
N GLY A 528 -23.46 24.00 -12.40
CA GLY A 528 -24.10 24.43 -13.64
C GLY A 528 -23.99 23.36 -14.73
N SER A 529 -25.13 22.88 -15.24
CA SER A 529 -25.20 21.91 -16.35
C SER A 529 -24.89 22.59 -17.68
N SER A 530 -23.99 21.97 -18.45
CA SER A 530 -23.98 21.95 -19.93
C SER A 530 -24.48 23.19 -20.67
N ASP A 531 -23.86 24.35 -20.42
CA ASP A 531 -23.82 25.44 -21.38
C ASP A 531 -22.56 26.26 -21.09
N VAL A 532 -21.69 26.37 -22.07
CA VAL A 532 -20.53 27.27 -22.04
C VAL A 532 -21.06 28.70 -22.00
N SER A 533 -21.39 29.19 -20.80
CA SER A 533 -21.40 30.62 -20.52
C SER A 533 -20.35 30.88 -19.46
N VAL A 534 -19.21 31.31 -19.97
CA VAL A 534 -18.03 31.80 -19.27
C VAL A 534 -18.38 32.47 -17.94
N PHE A 535 -18.12 31.79 -16.82
CA PHE A 535 -17.88 32.47 -15.55
C PHE A 535 -16.44 32.95 -15.60
N LEU A 536 -16.22 34.26 -15.51
CA LEU A 536 -14.86 34.82 -15.34
C LEU A 536 -14.65 35.21 -13.88
N SER A 537 -13.52 34.82 -13.34
CA SER A 537 -13.12 35.02 -11.97
C SER A 537 -11.61 35.19 -11.88
N VAL A 538 -11.10 35.52 -10.69
CA VAL A 538 -9.66 35.68 -10.46
C VAL A 538 -8.91 34.45 -10.93
N GLY A 539 -7.91 34.67 -11.77
CA GLY A 539 -7.12 33.60 -12.36
C GLY A 539 -7.60 33.11 -13.71
N ASP A 540 -8.73 33.58 -14.21
CA ASP A 540 -9.08 33.37 -15.62
C ASP A 540 -8.21 34.26 -16.52
N ALA A 541 -7.93 33.78 -17.74
CA ALA A 541 -7.21 34.58 -18.73
C ALA A 541 -7.63 34.21 -20.16
N GLY A 542 -7.35 35.11 -21.10
CA GLY A 542 -7.62 34.92 -22.53
C GLY A 542 -8.62 35.94 -23.08
N ASN A 543 -9.14 35.67 -24.28
CA ASN A 543 -9.94 36.65 -25.03
C ASN A 543 -11.21 37.07 -24.30
N SER A 544 -11.85 36.16 -23.56
CA SER A 544 -13.03 36.49 -22.75
C SER A 544 -12.70 37.49 -21.63
N VAL A 545 -11.50 37.43 -21.04
CA VAL A 545 -11.05 38.39 -20.03
C VAL A 545 -10.64 39.71 -20.66
N ARG A 546 -10.00 39.69 -21.84
CA ARG A 546 -9.74 40.93 -22.60
C ARG A 546 -11.06 41.65 -22.89
N GLU A 547 -12.08 40.91 -23.27
CA GLU A 547 -13.40 41.45 -23.54
C GLU A 547 -14.05 42.02 -22.27
N LEU A 548 -13.98 41.30 -21.15
CA LEU A 548 -14.41 41.81 -19.86
C LEU A 548 -13.68 43.10 -19.47
N GLN A 549 -12.36 43.15 -19.61
CA GLN A 549 -11.56 44.33 -19.28
C GLN A 549 -11.94 45.53 -20.16
N ARG A 550 -12.23 45.31 -21.45
CA ARG A 550 -12.77 46.35 -22.34
C ARG A 550 -14.13 46.84 -21.88
N LEU A 551 -15.05 45.93 -21.56
CA LEU A 551 -16.39 46.28 -21.08
C LEU A 551 -16.33 47.05 -19.75
N LEU A 552 -15.48 46.64 -18.82
CA LEU A 552 -15.26 47.35 -17.56
C LEU A 552 -14.66 48.74 -17.78
N ASN A 553 -13.71 48.87 -18.70
CA ASN A 553 -13.15 50.18 -19.07
C ASN A 553 -14.20 51.09 -19.72
N ALA A 554 -15.08 50.54 -20.57
CA ALA A 554 -16.21 51.27 -21.13
C ALA A 554 -17.21 51.73 -20.05
N LYS A 555 -17.24 51.05 -18.90
CA LYS A 555 -18.03 51.44 -17.71
C LYS A 555 -17.22 52.27 -16.69
N GLY A 556 -16.06 52.80 -17.08
CA GLY A 556 -15.30 53.77 -16.29
C GLY A 556 -14.12 53.20 -15.47
N ALA A 557 -13.79 51.92 -15.61
CA ALA A 557 -12.57 51.37 -15.02
C ALA A 557 -11.31 51.81 -15.81
N THR A 558 -10.14 51.77 -15.16
CA THR A 558 -8.84 52.07 -15.79
C THR A 558 -7.94 50.84 -15.76
N LEU A 559 -8.37 49.76 -16.42
CA LEU A 559 -7.65 48.49 -16.49
C LEU A 559 -6.74 48.41 -17.72
N ARG A 560 -5.59 47.76 -17.57
CA ARG A 560 -4.82 47.28 -18.73
C ARG A 560 -5.54 46.07 -19.34
N VAL A 561 -5.77 46.08 -20.65
CA VAL A 561 -6.41 44.96 -21.38
C VAL A 561 -5.38 43.88 -21.72
N ASP A 562 -4.79 43.26 -20.70
CA ASP A 562 -3.78 42.21 -20.84
C ASP A 562 -4.37 40.80 -20.95
N GLY A 563 -5.67 40.67 -20.73
CA GLY A 563 -6.38 39.40 -20.77
C GLY A 563 -6.20 38.57 -19.51
N ASP A 564 -5.71 39.16 -18.41
CA ASP A 564 -5.56 38.48 -17.12
C ASP A 564 -6.56 39.00 -16.08
N PHE A 565 -7.33 38.08 -15.49
CA PHE A 565 -8.27 38.43 -14.43
C PHE A 565 -7.50 38.47 -13.11
N GLY A 566 -6.71 39.52 -12.93
CA GLY A 566 -5.92 39.78 -11.73
C GLY A 566 -6.64 40.64 -10.68
N PRO A 567 -5.93 41.00 -9.59
CA PRO A 567 -6.50 41.81 -8.50
C PRO A 567 -7.15 43.12 -8.96
N ALA A 568 -6.55 43.82 -9.94
CA ALA A 568 -7.12 45.04 -10.50
C ALA A 568 -8.47 44.77 -11.20
N THR A 569 -8.54 43.71 -12.03
CA THR A 569 -9.78 43.28 -12.69
C THR A 569 -10.83 42.85 -11.66
N LEU A 570 -10.44 42.15 -10.60
CA LEU A 570 -11.35 41.80 -9.49
C LEU A 570 -11.93 43.02 -8.80
N VAL A 571 -11.08 44.01 -8.47
CA VAL A 571 -11.52 45.26 -7.84
C VAL A 571 -12.53 45.97 -8.76
N ALA A 572 -12.23 46.07 -10.05
CA ALA A 572 -13.14 46.68 -11.02
C ALA A 572 -14.45 45.91 -11.18
N VAL A 573 -14.42 44.57 -11.19
CA VAL A 573 -15.64 43.74 -11.24
C VAL A 573 -16.48 43.94 -9.99
N LYS A 574 -15.88 43.93 -8.80
CA LYS A 574 -16.60 44.14 -7.55
C LYS A 574 -17.19 45.54 -7.45
N ALA A 575 -16.44 46.56 -7.88
CA ALA A 575 -16.93 47.93 -7.96
C ALA A 575 -18.13 48.04 -8.92
N PHE A 576 -18.03 47.45 -10.10
CA PHE A 576 -19.12 47.41 -11.07
C PHE A 576 -20.35 46.66 -10.53
N GLN A 577 -20.17 45.49 -9.91
CA GLN A 577 -21.26 44.72 -9.32
C GLN A 577 -21.98 45.52 -8.23
N ALA A 578 -21.24 46.23 -7.37
CA ALA A 578 -21.81 47.09 -6.35
C ALA A 578 -22.61 48.24 -6.97
N GLN A 579 -22.07 48.91 -7.99
CA GLN A 579 -22.75 50.00 -8.69
C GLN A 579 -24.01 49.53 -9.43
N ALA A 580 -24.00 48.30 -9.96
CA ALA A 580 -25.09 47.69 -10.70
C ALA A 580 -26.14 47.00 -9.81
N GLY A 581 -26.02 47.04 -8.49
CA GLY A 581 -26.93 46.36 -7.56
C GLY A 581 -26.89 44.83 -7.65
N LEU A 582 -25.77 44.26 -8.10
CA LEU A 582 -25.55 42.82 -8.19
C LEU A 582 -24.89 42.27 -6.92
N VAL A 583 -24.90 40.94 -6.76
CA VAL A 583 -24.12 40.27 -5.72
C VAL A 583 -22.63 40.57 -5.94
N VAL A 584 -21.97 41.11 -4.91
CA VAL A 584 -20.55 41.55 -4.97
C VAL A 584 -19.61 40.38 -4.64
N ASP A 585 -19.68 39.33 -5.45
CA ASP A 585 -18.86 38.12 -5.29
C ASP A 585 -17.53 38.19 -6.06
N GLY A 586 -17.38 39.14 -6.98
CA GLY A 586 -16.20 39.24 -7.85
C GLY A 586 -16.20 38.22 -8.99
N ILE A 587 -17.32 37.53 -9.21
CA ILE A 587 -17.51 36.52 -10.26
C ILE A 587 -18.40 37.08 -11.36
N VAL A 588 -17.87 37.09 -12.58
CA VAL A 588 -18.57 37.56 -13.76
C VAL A 588 -19.33 36.40 -14.39
N GLY A 589 -20.58 36.21 -13.94
CA GLY A 589 -21.53 35.26 -14.54
C GLY A 589 -22.49 35.92 -15.55
N LYS A 590 -23.47 35.14 -16.05
CA LYS A 590 -24.48 35.60 -17.04
C LYS A 590 -25.14 36.94 -16.66
N LYS A 591 -25.50 37.13 -15.38
CA LYS A 591 -26.13 38.38 -14.90
C LYS A 591 -25.18 39.57 -15.01
N THR A 592 -23.94 39.42 -14.54
CA THR A 592 -22.91 40.46 -14.63
C THR A 592 -22.59 40.82 -16.08
N ILE A 593 -22.41 39.84 -16.96
CA ILE A 593 -22.17 40.08 -18.40
C ILE A 593 -23.35 40.79 -19.07
N LYS A 594 -24.59 40.41 -18.76
CA LYS A 594 -25.78 41.05 -19.32
C LYS A 594 -25.80 42.55 -19.00
N VAL A 595 -25.44 42.93 -17.77
CA VAL A 595 -25.41 44.35 -17.35
C VAL A 595 -24.18 45.08 -17.88
N LEU A 596 -23.05 44.39 -18.08
CA LEU A 596 -21.86 44.99 -18.70
C LEU A 596 -22.05 45.33 -20.18
N LYS A 597 -22.83 44.52 -20.90
CA LYS A 597 -23.10 44.67 -22.34
C LYS A 597 -24.31 45.54 -22.67
N ALA A 598 -25.18 45.80 -21.69
CA ALA A 598 -26.23 46.83 -21.78
C ALA A 598 -25.60 48.21 -21.60
#